data_AF-A0A959TRA7-F1
#
_entry.id   AF-A0A959TRA7-F1
#
_cell.length_a   1.000
_cell.length_b   1.000
_cell.length_c   1.000
_cell.angle_alpha   90.00
_cell.angle_beta   90.00
_cell.angle_gamma   90.00
#
_symmetry.space_group_name_H-M   'P 1'
#
loop_
_entity.id
_entity.type
_entity.pdbx_description
1 polymer ?
#
loop_
_entity_poly.entity_id
_entity_poly.type
_entity_poly.pdbx_seq_one_letter_code
_entity_poly.pdbx_strand_id
1 'polypeptide(L)' 'MMTYGLIGRPLGHSRSPALFADLFREEGLKDHRYEAFDLPEIASLADLLQQRPDIHGLNVTI' A
#
# COMPACT_ATOMS: atom_id res chain seq x y z
N MET A 1 -8.49 -4.38 -10.21
CA MET A 1 -7.78 -3.21 -9.67
C MET A 1 -6.56 -3.72 -8.90
N MET A 2 -5.35 -3.41 -9.35
CA MET A 2 -4.09 -3.83 -8.74
C MET A 2 -3.72 -2.91 -7.58
N THR A 3 -3.57 -3.46 -6.38
CA THR A 3 -3.25 -2.68 -5.18
C THR A 3 -1.79 -2.78 -4.81
N TYR A 4 -1.20 -1.63 -4.56
CA TYR A 4 0.08 -1.49 -3.92
C TYR A 4 -0.12 -0.81 -2.57
N GLY A 5 0.87 -0.88 -1.67
CA GLY A 5 0.73 -0.12 -0.45
C GLY A 5 1.96 -0.05 0.42
N LEU A 6 1.79 0.65 1.54
CA LEU A 6 2.79 0.82 2.57
C LEU A 6 2.32 0.15 3.85
N ILE A 7 3.13 -0.74 4.43
CA ILE A 7 2.93 -1.29 5.77
C ILE A 7 3.91 -0.68 6.78
N GLY A 8 3.44 -0.45 8.01
CA GLY A 8 4.20 0.12 9.12
C GLY A 8 3.29 0.85 10.10
N ARG A 9 3.85 1.47 11.14
CA ARG A 9 3.08 2.30 12.09
C ARG A 9 3.98 3.27 12.87
N PRO A 10 3.68 4.59 12.91
CA PRO A 10 2.52 5.27 12.32
C PRO A 10 2.75 5.72 10.88
N LEU A 11 1.71 5.65 10.04
CA LEU A 11 1.80 6.01 8.62
C LEU A 11 1.33 7.42 8.26
N GLY A 12 0.78 8.18 9.21
CA GLY A 12 0.12 9.48 8.94
C GLY A 12 1.01 10.57 8.34
N HIS A 13 2.34 10.45 8.49
CA HIS A 13 3.31 11.38 7.89
C HIS A 13 3.87 10.89 6.55
N SER A 14 3.51 9.68 6.11
CA SER A 14 4.02 9.12 4.87
C SER A 14 3.43 9.85 3.67
N ARG A 15 4.32 10.24 2.75
CA ARG A 15 3.93 10.79 1.44
C ARG A 15 3.76 9.73 0.37
N SER A 16 4.06 8.45 0.67
CA SER A 16 4.00 7.38 -0.34
C SER A 16 2.63 7.27 -1.03
N PRO A 17 1.48 7.31 -0.32
CA PRO A 17 0.18 7.22 -1.01
C PRO A 17 -0.03 8.32 -2.05
N ALA A 18 0.31 9.58 -1.72
CA ALA A 18 0.19 10.69 -2.66
C ALA A 18 1.19 10.56 -3.82
N LEU A 19 2.46 10.23 -3.52
CA LEU A 19 3.51 10.05 -4.52
C LEU A 19 3.14 9.02 -5.58
N PHE A 20 2.68 7.84 -5.15
CA PHE A 20 2.32 6.77 -6.08
C PHE A 20 0.98 7.01 -6.78
N ALA A 21 0.03 7.70 -6.15
CA ALA A 21 -1.19 8.13 -6.83
C ALA A 21 -0.89 9.10 -7.98
N ASP A 22 0.02 10.06 -7.76
CA ASP A 22 0.47 10.99 -8.80
C ASP A 22 1.21 10.25 -9.92
N LEU A 23 2.14 9.35 -9.57
CA LEU A 23 2.86 8.52 -10.54
C LEU A 23 1.92 7.68 -11.41
N PHE A 24 0.95 6.96 -10.80
CA PHE A 24 0.00 6.14 -11.57
C PHE A 24 -0.87 6.99 -12.48
N ARG A 25 -1.22 8.20 -12.07
CA ARG A 25 -1.97 9.15 -12.91
C ARG A 25 -1.12 9.61 -14.10
N GLU A 26 0.14 9.97 -13.87
CA GLU A 26 1.07 10.44 -14.91
C GLU A 26 1.38 9.34 -15.95
N GLU A 27 1.55 8.10 -15.49
CA GLU A 27 1.81 6.93 -16.35
C GLU A 27 0.53 6.33 -16.98
N GLY A 28 -0.65 6.88 -16.70
CA GLY A 28 -1.92 6.40 -17.24
C GLY A 28 -2.36 5.02 -16.70
N LEU A 29 -1.84 4.61 -15.55
CA LEU A 29 -2.10 3.31 -14.89
C LEU A 29 -3.44 3.33 -14.11
N LYS A 30 -4.55 3.44 -14.84
CA LYS A 30 -5.90 3.64 -14.27
C LYS A 30 -6.39 2.51 -13.36
N ASP A 31 -5.91 1.29 -13.56
CA ASP A 31 -6.29 0.12 -12.76
C ASP A 31 -5.38 -0.11 -11.54
N HIS A 32 -4.47 0.83 -11.23
CA HIS A 32 -3.51 0.74 -10.13
C HIS A 32 -3.89 1.70 -9.01
N ARG A 33 -3.69 1.28 -7.76
CA ARG A 33 -3.89 2.15 -6.59
C ARG A 33 -2.85 1.89 -5.53
N TYR A 34 -2.64 2.89 -4.68
CA TYR A 34 -1.72 2.82 -3.56
C TYR A 34 -2.43 3.15 -2.24
N GLU A 35 -2.35 2.26 -1.26
CA GLU A 35 -3.01 2.39 0.05
C GLU A 35 -2.00 2.33 1.20
N ALA A 36 -2.34 2.93 2.34
CA ALA A 36 -1.62 2.74 3.59
C ALA A 36 -2.31 1.65 4.42
N PHE A 37 -1.54 0.65 4.82
CA PHE A 37 -2.01 -0.48 5.63
C PHE A 37 -1.36 -0.38 7.01
N ASP A 38 -2.11 0.09 7.98
CA ASP A 38 -1.63 0.19 9.36
C ASP A 38 -1.42 -1.24 9.90
N LEU A 39 -0.16 -1.60 10.13
CA LEU A 39 0.24 -2.96 10.49
C LEU A 39 0.93 -2.90 11.86
N PRO A 40 0.22 -3.16 12.97
CA PRO A 40 0.78 -3.00 14.32
C PRO A 40 1.90 -4.00 14.62
N GLU A 41 1.86 -5.18 14.00
CA GLU A 41 2.85 -6.24 14.16
C GLU A 41 2.98 -7.07 12.89
N ILE A 42 4.17 -7.63 12.65
CA ILE A 42 4.45 -8.41 11.44
C ILE A 42 3.59 -9.66 11.32
N ALA A 43 3.12 -10.22 12.45
CA ALA A 43 2.26 -11.39 12.46
C ALA A 43 0.92 -11.14 11.73
N SER A 44 0.42 -9.90 11.73
CA SER A 44 -0.82 -9.52 11.03
C SER A 44 -0.67 -9.45 9.50
N LEU A 45 0.55 -9.56 8.95
CA LEU A 45 0.77 -9.49 7.49
C LEU A 45 0.08 -10.64 6.76
N ALA A 46 0.11 -11.85 7.33
CA ALA A 46 -0.52 -13.01 6.71
C ALA A 46 -2.03 -12.80 6.53
N ASP A 47 -2.69 -12.30 7.59
CA ASP A 47 -4.13 -12.01 7.56
C ASP A 47 -4.46 -10.91 6.56
N LEU A 48 -3.63 -9.85 6.49
CA LEU A 48 -3.80 -8.77 5.50
C LEU A 48 -3.76 -9.33 4.07
N LEU A 49 -2.76 -10.17 3.75
CA LEU A 49 -2.62 -10.74 2.40
C LEU A 49 -3.75 -11.72 2.06
N GLN A 50 -4.28 -12.44 3.05
CA GLN A 50 -5.45 -13.30 2.85
C GLN A 50 -6.74 -12.50 2.59
N GLN A 51 -6.93 -11.39 3.31
CA GLN A 51 -8.11 -10.53 3.17
C GLN A 51 -8.07 -9.64 1.92
N ARG A 52 -6.87 -9.34 1.42
CA ARG A 52 -6.62 -8.45 0.29
C ARG A 52 -5.83 -9.18 -0.80
N PRO A 53 -6.43 -10.17 -1.49
CA PRO A 53 -5.78 -10.93 -2.55
C PRO A 53 -5.44 -10.06 -3.78
N ASP A 54 -5.96 -8.83 -3.82
CA ASP A 54 -5.67 -7.82 -4.84
C ASP A 54 -4.40 -7.01 -4.56
N ILE A 55 -3.65 -7.30 -3.48
CA ILE A 55 -2.34 -6.70 -3.22
C ILE A 55 -1.28 -7.38 -4.11
N HIS A 56 -0.60 -6.57 -4.92
CA HIS A 56 0.46 -6.99 -5.84
C HIS A 56 1.85 -6.52 -5.41
N GLY A 57 1.97 -5.64 -4.40
CA GLY A 57 3.25 -5.21 -3.88
C GLY A 57 3.14 -4.32 -2.65
N LEU A 58 4.11 -4.40 -1.76
CA LEU A 58 4.17 -3.62 -0.52
C LEU A 58 5.55 -3.00 -0.32
N ASN A 59 5.57 -1.73 0.05
CA ASN A 59 6.72 -1.11 0.71
C ASN A 59 6.61 -1.31 2.22
N VAL A 60 7.76 -1.34 2.89
CA VAL A 60 7.86 -1.56 4.34
C VAL A 60 8.59 -0.38 4.97
N THR A 61 8.05 0.15 6.06
CA THR A 61 8.67 1.18 6.89
C THR A 61 8.62 0.79 8.38
N ILE A 62 9.36 1.53 9.21
CA ILE A 62 9.30 1.48 10.68
C ILE A 62 7.88 1.83 11.15
#